data_AF-A0A1I9YT72-F1
#
_entry.id   AF-A0A1I9YT72-F1
#
_cell.length_a   1.000
_cell.length_b   1.000
_cell.length_c   1.000
_cell.angle_alpha   90.00
_cell.angle_beta   90.00
_cell.angle_gamma   90.00
#
_symmetry.space_group_name_H-M   'P 1'
#
loop_
_entity.id
_entity.type
_entity.pdbx_description
1 polymer ?
#
loop_
_entity_poly.entity_id
_entity_poly.type
_entity_poly.pdbx_seq_one_letter_code
_entity_poly.pdbx_strand_id
1 'polypeptide(L)' 'MCYQKSVQLLENLLEAVPHEPNERGHTAMDDFEHFCANTGCTEELIGRQAFAWVKLGFIDAKTTASC' A
#
# COMPACT_ATOMS: atom_id res chain seq x y z
N MET A 1 21.67 -2.82 -5.95
CA MET A 1 20.59 -1.83 -5.68
C MET A 1 20.93 -1.11 -4.39
N CYS A 2 21.31 0.17 -4.45
CA CYS A 2 21.94 0.93 -3.35
C CYS A 2 20.97 1.42 -2.25
N TYR A 3 19.77 0.84 -2.15
CA TYR A 3 18.82 1.14 -1.08
C TYR A 3 18.86 -0.01 -0.09
N GLN A 4 19.84 -0.01 0.81
CA GLN A 4 20.02 -1.06 1.83
C GLN A 4 18.78 -1.26 2.74
N LYS A 5 17.78 -0.37 2.64
CA LYS A 5 16.54 -0.34 3.43
C LYS A 5 15.34 0.08 2.57
N SER A 6 15.20 -0.47 1.36
CA SER A 6 14.10 -0.17 0.44
C SER A 6 12.72 -0.30 1.08
N VAL A 7 12.51 -1.34 1.89
CA VAL A 7 11.24 -1.54 2.61
C VAL A 7 10.94 -0.42 3.61
N GLN A 8 11.92 0.01 4.41
CA GLN A 8 11.73 1.13 5.34
C GLN A 8 11.44 2.45 4.61
N LEU A 9 12.04 2.65 3.44
CA LEU A 9 11.76 3.83 2.62
C LEU A 9 10.31 3.82 2.10
N LEU A 10 9.80 2.63 1.72
CA LEU A 10 8.41 2.47 1.31
C LEU A 10 7.44 2.67 2.49
N GLU A 11 7.75 2.13 3.67
CA GLU A 11 6.98 2.35 4.90
C GLU A 11 6.90 3.86 5.23
N ASN A 12 8.03 4.58 5.20
CA ASN A 12 8.05 6.03 5.44
C ASN A 12 7.24 6.83 4.41
N LEU A 13 7.25 6.42 3.14
CA LEU A 13 6.45 7.06 2.09
C LEU A 13 4.96 6.88 2.35
N LEU A 14 4.55 5.67 2.76
CA LEU A 14 3.15 5.37 3.08
C LEU A 14 2.66 6.19 4.29
N GLU A 15 3.48 6.36 5.32
CA GLU A 15 3.15 7.19 6.49
C GLU A 15 3.00 8.68 6.16
N ALA A 16 3.70 9.17 5.12
CA ALA A 16 3.64 10.57 4.70
C ALA A 16 2.41 10.90 3.83
N VAL A 17 1.72 9.89 3.28
CA VAL A 17 0.55 10.10 2.42
C VAL A 17 -0.70 10.33 3.29
N PRO A 18 -1.48 11.40 3.07
CA PRO A 18 -2.74 11.60 3.77
C PRO A 18 -3.70 10.43 3.52
N HIS A 19 -4.10 9.75 4.59
CA HIS A 19 -5.11 8.70 4.55
C HIS A 19 -6.51 9.28 4.77
N GLU A 20 -6.94 10.19 3.89
CA GLU A 20 -8.32 10.69 3.97
C GLU A 20 -9.30 9.55 3.66
N PRO A 21 -10.37 9.37 4.47
CA PRO A 21 -11.40 8.39 4.18
C PRO A 21 -12.13 8.71 2.88
N ASN A 22 -12.45 7.67 2.10
CA ASN A 22 -13.33 7.78 0.93
C ASN A 22 -14.81 8.00 1.34
N GLU A 23 -15.72 8.08 0.38
CA GLU A 23 -17.17 8.28 0.61
C GLU A 23 -17.83 7.21 1.50
N ARG A 24 -17.18 6.06 1.68
CA ARG A 24 -17.63 4.95 2.54
C ARG A 24 -16.98 4.97 3.92
N GLY A 25 -16.14 5.96 4.21
CA GLY A 25 -15.40 6.08 5.46
C GLY A 25 -14.17 5.17 5.55
N HIS A 26 -13.74 4.54 4.45
CA HIS A 26 -12.56 3.68 4.43
C HIS A 26 -11.34 4.46 3.94
N THR A 27 -10.21 4.27 4.60
CA THR A 27 -8.93 4.77 4.10
C THR A 27 -8.41 3.90 2.96
N ALA A 28 -7.47 4.42 2.17
CA ALA A 28 -6.77 3.61 1.17
C ALA A 28 -6.05 2.38 1.77
N MET A 29 -5.75 2.43 3.08
CA MET A 29 -5.17 1.31 3.82
C MET A 29 -6.19 0.21 4.07
N ASP A 30 -7.41 0.57 4.49
CA ASP A 30 -8.50 -0.38 4.72
C ASP A 30 -8.91 -1.08 3.41
N ASP A 31 -8.96 -0.32 2.31
CA ASP A 31 -9.24 -0.87 0.98
C ASP A 31 -8.11 -1.82 0.51
N PHE A 32 -6.87 -1.55 0.89
CA PHE A 32 -5.75 -2.46 0.61
C PHE A 32 -5.85 -3.77 1.40
N GLU A 33 -6.23 -3.70 2.69
CA GLU A 33 -6.49 -4.90 3.49
C GLU A 33 -7.61 -5.76 2.89
N HIS A 34 -8.69 -5.12 2.42
CA HIS A 34 -9.77 -5.81 1.72
C HIS A 34 -9.29 -6.45 0.40
N PHE A 35 -8.45 -5.76 -0.37
CA PHE A 35 -7.83 -6.30 -1.57
C PHE A 35 -7.00 -7.55 -1.27
N CYS A 36 -6.18 -7.52 -0.21
CA CYS A 36 -5.39 -8.67 0.24
C CYS A 36 -6.29 -9.85 0.64
N ALA A 37 -7.36 -9.61 1.41
CA ALA A 37 -8.31 -10.65 1.80
C ALA A 37 -9.02 -11.29 0.60
N ASN A 38 -9.37 -10.50 -0.42
CA ASN A 38 -10.07 -10.98 -1.61
C ASN A 38 -9.16 -11.70 -2.62
N THR A 39 -7.89 -11.27 -2.73
CA THR A 39 -6.95 -11.84 -3.72
C THR A 39 -6.03 -12.92 -3.16
N GLY A 40 -5.91 -13.03 -1.84
CA GLY A 40 -4.90 -13.86 -1.19
C GLY A 40 -3.48 -13.29 -1.27
N CYS A 41 -3.34 -12.00 -1.59
CA CYS A 41 -2.05 -11.32 -1.58
C CYS A 41 -1.57 -11.15 -0.13
N THR A 42 -0.63 -11.99 0.32
CA THR A 42 -0.01 -11.89 1.66
C THR A 42 1.49 -11.71 1.57
N GLU A 43 2.08 -11.14 2.63
CA GLU A 43 3.53 -10.93 2.70
C GLU A 43 4.30 -12.25 2.64
N GLU A 44 3.78 -13.32 3.24
CA GLU A 44 4.41 -14.65 3.23
C GLU A 44 4.50 -15.24 1.83
N LEU A 45 3.52 -14.93 0.97
CA LEU A 45 3.45 -15.49 -0.38
C LEU A 45 4.41 -14.81 -1.35
N ILE A 46 4.47 -13.47 -1.32
CA ILE A 46 5.23 -12.69 -2.31
C ILE A 46 6.53 -12.10 -1.76
N GLY A 47 6.74 -12.20 -0.45
CA GLY A 47 7.88 -11.65 0.27
C GLY A 47 7.73 -10.17 0.60
N ARG A 48 8.38 -9.75 1.70
CA ARG A 48 8.31 -8.40 2.27
C ARG A 48 8.52 -7.27 1.27
N GLN A 49 9.52 -7.39 0.41
CA GLN A 49 9.83 -6.33 -0.55
C GLN A 49 8.74 -6.19 -1.63
N ALA A 50 8.25 -7.31 -2.19
CA ALA A 50 7.19 -7.25 -3.20
C ALA A 50 5.89 -6.74 -2.57
N PHE A 51 5.58 -7.19 -1.36
CA PHE A 51 4.41 -6.75 -0.62
C PHE A 51 4.41 -5.23 -0.37
N ALA A 52 5.56 -4.68 0.05
CA ALA A 52 5.69 -3.23 0.24
C ALA A 52 5.47 -2.43 -1.06
N TRP A 53 5.95 -2.93 -2.20
CA TRP A 53 5.72 -2.29 -3.51
C TRP A 53 4.27 -2.40 -3.98
N VAL A 54 3.63 -3.56 -3.80
CA VAL A 54 2.21 -3.76 -4.14
C VAL A 54 1.34 -2.83 -3.32
N LYS A 55 1.64 -2.68 -2.02
CA LYS A 55 0.96 -1.76 -1.11
C LYS A 55 1.07 -0.31 -1.59
N LEU A 56 2.29 0.16 -1.90
CA LEU A 56 2.50 1.50 -2.44
C LEU A 56 1.75 1.72 -3.75
N GLY A 57 1.87 0.80 -4.71
CA GLY A 57 1.22 0.94 -6.02
C GLY A 57 -0.30 0.94 -5.94
N PHE A 58 -0.89 0.14 -5.05
CA PHE A 58 -2.34 0.13 -4.84
C PHE A 58 -2.83 1.47 -4.26
N ILE A 59 -2.16 1.96 -3.22
CA ILE A 59 -2.54 3.21 -2.56
C ILE A 59 -2.35 4.39 -3.52
N ASP A 60 -1.23 4.46 -4.23
CA ASP A 60 -0.96 5.50 -5.24
C ASP A 60 -2.03 5.51 -6.34
N ALA A 61 -2.39 4.34 -6.90
CA ALA A 61 -3.44 4.25 -7.90
C ALA A 61 -4.82 4.71 -7.39
N LYS A 62 -5.10 4.54 -6.09
CA LYS A 62 -6.36 4.95 -5.47
C LYS A 62 -6.40 6.45 -5.15
N THR A 63 -5.27 7.04 -4.78
CA THR A 63 -5.19 8.47 -4.47
C THR A 63 -5.04 9.32 -5.72
N THR A 64 -4.31 8.87 -6.75
CA THR A 64 -4.13 9.61 -8.02
C THR A 64 -5.32 9.53 -8.97
N ALA A 65 -6.16 8.50 -8.86
CA ALA A 65 -7.38 8.37 -9.66
C ALA A 65 -8.53 9.32 -9.26
N SER A 66 -8.33 10.16 -8.24
CA SER A 66 -9.33 11.14 -7.77
C SER A 66 -9.16 12.55 -8.35
N CYS A 67 -8.39 12.71 -9.44
CA CYS A 67 -8.22 13.96 -10.18
C CYS A 67 -9.12 14.04 -11.42
#